data_AF-A0A2G9NNY5-F1
#
_entry.id   AF-A0A2G9NNY5-F1
#
_cell.length_a   1.000
_cell.length_b   1.000
_cell.length_c   1.000
_cell.angle_alpha   90.00
_cell.angle_beta   90.00
_cell.angle_gamma   90.00
#
_symmetry.space_group_name_H-M   'P 1'
#
loop_
_entity.id
_entity.type
_entity.pdbx_description
1 polymer ?
#
loop_
_entity_poly.entity_id
_entity_poly.type
_entity_poly.pdbx_seq_one_letter_code
_entity_poly.pdbx_strand_id
1 'polypeptide(L)'
;MLFTVKVSTNKEEQATDLLAAKAEKKGLKIFSLAKIHGLRGYIFMEAEDHETAEIVCYNTPYVKGVINKKVDLKDIENLIEPSTEQINIQEGDIVEIIAEPFKRDKAKVMRVDKQKGEAIVELLEATVPIPTTIKIDNLKVIRRESEESVKDKEVEDILQD
;
A
#
# COMPACT_ATOMS: atom_id res chain seq x y z
N MET A 1 -3.61 -18.45 17.99
CA MET A 1 -3.61 -17.07 18.50
C MET A 1 -2.54 -16.27 17.78
N LEU A 2 -2.80 -15.01 17.44
CA LEU A 2 -1.88 -14.17 16.68
C LEU A 2 -1.06 -13.26 17.59
N PHE A 3 0.25 -13.22 17.35
CA PHE A 3 1.24 -12.46 18.11
C PHE A 3 2.15 -11.67 17.17
N THR A 4 2.68 -10.56 17.67
CA THR A 4 3.75 -9.82 16.98
C THR A 4 5.10 -10.22 17.56
N VAL A 5 6.04 -10.52 16.67
CA VAL A 5 7.43 -10.83 17.05
C VAL A 5 8.32 -9.70 16.57
N LYS A 6 9.12 -9.16 17.49
CA LYS A 6 10.10 -8.12 17.19
C LYS A 6 11.35 -8.78 16.65
N VAL A 7 11.83 -8.29 15.51
CA VAL A 7 13.04 -8.79 14.85
C VAL A 7 14.01 -7.66 14.55
N SER A 8 15.22 -8.00 14.13
CA SER A 8 16.17 -7.02 13.61
C SER A 8 15.70 -6.54 12.23
N THR A 9 15.78 -5.23 12.02
CA THR A 9 15.45 -4.58 10.73
C THR A 9 16.27 -5.20 9.59
N ASN A 10 15.64 -5.43 8.44
CA ASN A 10 16.24 -6.07 7.25
C ASN A 10 16.69 -7.53 7.46
N LYS A 11 16.21 -8.16 8.53
CA LYS A 11 16.46 -9.57 8.87
C LYS A 11 15.15 -10.35 9.07
N GLU A 12 14.03 -9.80 8.66
CA GLU A 12 12.68 -10.37 8.81
C GLU A 12 12.57 -11.72 8.11
N GLU A 13 13.12 -11.84 6.91
CA GLU A 13 13.12 -13.08 6.12
C GLU A 13 13.95 -14.17 6.79
N GLN A 14 15.21 -13.87 7.12
CA GLN A 14 16.10 -14.80 7.82
C GLN A 14 15.54 -15.21 9.19
N ALA A 15 14.92 -14.28 9.92
CA ALA A 15 14.27 -14.59 11.20
C ALA A 15 13.07 -15.52 11.02
N THR A 16 12.27 -15.31 9.98
CA THR A 16 11.11 -16.15 9.66
C THR A 16 11.54 -17.59 9.34
N ASP A 17 12.55 -17.75 8.50
CA ASP A 17 13.08 -19.08 8.12
C ASP A 17 13.61 -19.84 9.34
N LEU A 18 14.35 -19.15 10.22
CA LEU A 18 14.91 -19.74 11.43
C LEU A 18 13.82 -20.13 12.44
N LEU A 19 12.76 -19.32 12.56
CA LEU A 19 11.62 -19.63 13.42
C LEU A 19 10.84 -20.83 12.89
N ALA A 20 10.60 -20.90 11.57
CA ALA A 20 9.94 -22.02 10.93
C ALA A 20 10.71 -23.34 11.15
N ALA A 21 12.00 -23.34 10.81
CA ALA A 21 12.86 -24.51 10.99
C ALA A 21 12.93 -24.97 12.46
N LYS A 22 12.94 -24.02 13.40
CA LYS A 22 12.96 -24.34 14.83
C LYS A 22 11.62 -24.87 15.33
N ALA A 23 10.49 -24.33 14.85
CA ALA A 23 9.16 -24.81 15.19
C ALA A 23 8.97 -26.26 14.75
N GLU A 24 9.35 -26.58 13.51
CA GLU A 24 9.32 -27.94 12.96
C GLU A 24 10.22 -28.89 13.75
N LYS A 25 11.49 -28.50 13.98
CA LYS A 25 12.46 -29.33 14.71
C LYS A 25 12.01 -29.67 16.13
N LYS A 26 11.31 -28.76 16.79
CA LYS A 26 10.82 -28.94 18.17
C LYS A 26 9.38 -29.47 18.25
N GLY A 27 8.69 -29.61 17.13
CA GLY A 27 7.27 -30.00 17.11
C GLY A 27 6.36 -29.00 17.83
N LEU A 28 6.70 -27.71 17.80
CA LEU A 28 5.91 -26.66 18.45
C LEU A 28 4.68 -26.33 17.59
N LYS A 29 3.57 -26.00 18.24
CA LYS A 29 2.32 -25.62 17.58
C LYS A 29 2.35 -24.16 17.12
N ILE A 30 3.18 -23.90 16.13
CA ILE A 30 3.19 -22.67 15.34
C ILE A 30 2.46 -22.99 14.04
N PHE A 31 1.37 -22.28 13.79
CA PHE A 31 0.48 -22.55 12.65
C PHE A 31 0.88 -21.73 11.42
N SER A 32 1.30 -20.49 11.61
CA SER A 32 1.69 -19.61 10.52
C SER A 32 2.71 -18.54 10.97
N LEU A 33 3.53 -18.09 10.01
CA LEU A 33 4.44 -16.96 10.15
C LEU A 33 4.23 -16.05 8.94
N ALA A 34 4.04 -14.75 9.18
CA ALA A 34 3.77 -13.78 8.13
C ALA A 34 4.72 -12.58 8.23
N LYS A 35 5.40 -12.31 7.11
CA LYS A 35 6.13 -11.06 6.86
C LYS A 35 5.23 -10.13 6.08
N ILE A 36 5.00 -8.93 6.57
CA ILE A 36 4.20 -7.92 5.87
C ILE A 36 5.12 -6.96 5.11
N HIS A 37 4.85 -6.75 3.82
CA HIS A 37 5.59 -5.79 3.00
C HIS A 37 5.42 -4.37 3.55
N GLY A 38 6.53 -3.66 3.74
CA GLY A 38 6.54 -2.30 4.30
C GLY A 38 6.62 -2.23 5.84
N LEU A 39 6.34 -3.31 6.56
CA LEU A 39 6.52 -3.37 8.01
C LEU A 39 7.95 -3.82 8.35
N ARG A 40 8.77 -2.90 8.87
CA ARG A 40 10.18 -3.15 9.21
C ARG A 40 10.36 -3.53 10.68
N GLY A 41 11.17 -4.55 10.94
CA GLY A 41 11.55 -4.99 12.28
C GLY A 41 10.48 -5.80 13.03
N TYR A 42 9.41 -6.22 12.34
CA TYR A 42 8.34 -7.02 12.91
C TYR A 42 7.87 -8.09 11.95
N ILE A 43 7.43 -9.20 12.52
CA ILE A 43 6.72 -10.29 11.82
C ILE A 43 5.51 -10.70 12.67
N PHE A 44 4.54 -11.36 12.06
CA PHE A 44 3.39 -11.93 12.75
C PHE A 44 3.54 -13.44 12.85
N MET A 45 3.09 -13.98 13.98
CA MET A 45 3.16 -15.41 14.29
C MET A 45 1.82 -15.88 14.83
N GLU A 46 1.32 -16.97 14.30
CA GLU A 46 0.17 -17.67 14.85
C GLU A 46 0.65 -18.90 15.62
N ALA A 47 0.35 -18.97 16.91
CA ALA A 47 0.74 -20.05 17.81
C ALA A 47 -0.44 -20.52 18.68
N GLU A 48 -0.35 -21.71 19.27
CA GLU A 48 -1.36 -22.22 20.22
C GLU A 48 -1.59 -21.23 21.37
N ASP A 49 -0.50 -20.81 22.01
CA ASP A 49 -0.48 -19.89 23.14
C ASP A 49 0.79 -19.02 23.16
N HIS A 50 0.85 -18.10 24.11
CA HIS A 50 1.98 -17.19 24.29
C HIS A 50 3.26 -17.92 24.70
N GLU A 51 3.14 -18.98 25.51
CA GLU A 51 4.29 -19.76 25.99
C GLU A 51 5.01 -20.45 24.82
N THR A 52 4.24 -21.05 23.91
CA THR A 52 4.74 -21.65 22.67
C THR A 52 5.45 -20.61 21.80
N ALA A 53 4.89 -19.40 21.69
CA ALA A 53 5.50 -18.28 20.97
C ALA A 53 6.82 -17.83 21.62
N GLU A 54 6.88 -17.74 22.94
CA GLU A 54 8.11 -17.43 23.68
C GLU A 54 9.20 -18.51 23.47
N ILE A 55 8.83 -19.79 23.58
CA ILE A 55 9.78 -20.91 23.43
C ILE A 55 10.40 -20.92 22.03
N VAL A 56 9.60 -20.67 20.98
CA VAL A 56 10.14 -20.62 19.61
C VAL A 56 11.00 -19.37 19.39
N CYS A 57 10.64 -18.22 19.96
CA CYS A 57 11.45 -17.00 19.87
C CYS A 57 12.75 -17.03 20.69
N TYR A 58 12.76 -17.77 21.80
CA TYR A 58 13.88 -17.77 22.76
C TYR A 58 15.19 -18.26 22.14
N ASN A 59 16.24 -17.43 22.18
CA ASN A 59 17.55 -17.74 21.60
C ASN A 59 17.51 -18.08 20.09
N THR A 60 16.59 -17.46 19.35
CA THR A 60 16.56 -17.53 17.87
C THR A 60 17.29 -16.31 17.30
N PRO A 61 18.25 -16.48 16.38
CA PRO A 61 18.98 -15.36 15.79
C PRO A 61 18.05 -14.32 15.15
N TYR A 62 18.42 -13.05 15.27
CA TYR A 62 17.67 -11.88 14.76
C TYR A 62 16.29 -11.65 15.38
N VAL A 63 15.83 -12.52 16.28
CA VAL A 63 14.59 -12.38 17.02
C VAL A 63 14.88 -11.71 18.36
N LYS A 64 14.14 -10.64 18.66
CA LYS A 64 14.26 -9.88 19.91
C LYS A 64 13.25 -10.31 20.96
N GLY A 65 12.19 -11.01 20.55
CA GLY A 65 11.16 -11.55 21.43
C GLY A 65 9.75 -11.36 20.86
N VAL A 66 8.79 -12.02 21.50
CA VAL A 66 7.35 -11.86 21.23
C VAL A 66 6.81 -10.70 22.08
N ILE A 67 5.88 -9.93 21.53
CA ILE A 67 5.16 -8.90 22.27
C ILE A 67 4.03 -9.58 23.03
N ASN A 68 3.97 -9.37 24.35
CA ASN A 68 2.92 -9.90 25.22
C ASN A 68 1.59 -9.14 25.06
N LYS A 69 1.08 -9.13 23.83
CA LYS A 69 -0.23 -8.61 23.46
C LYS A 69 -0.74 -9.44 22.28
N LYS A 70 -1.92 -10.03 22.46
CA LYS A 70 -2.63 -10.68 21.36
C LYS A 70 -3.05 -9.63 20.33
N VAL A 71 -2.88 -9.97 19.06
CA VAL A 71 -3.30 -9.13 17.93
C VAL A 71 -4.59 -9.72 17.37
N ASP A 72 -5.58 -8.87 17.10
CA ASP A 72 -6.77 -9.28 16.38
C ASP A 72 -6.54 -9.16 14.87
N LEU A 73 -7.11 -10.07 14.10
CA LEU A 73 -6.91 -10.10 12.65
C LEU A 73 -7.32 -8.77 11.99
N LYS A 74 -8.39 -8.14 12.48
CA LYS A 74 -8.89 -6.84 12.02
C LYS A 74 -7.86 -5.71 12.12
N ASP A 75 -6.97 -5.77 13.11
CA ASP A 75 -5.94 -4.74 13.29
C ASP A 75 -4.84 -4.83 12.23
N ILE A 76 -4.69 -6.01 11.60
CA ILE A 76 -3.65 -6.28 10.59
C ILE A 76 -4.18 -6.40 9.17
N GLU A 77 -5.51 -6.36 8.97
CA GLU A 77 -6.14 -6.38 7.64
C GLU A 77 -5.57 -5.27 6.74
N ASN A 78 -5.53 -4.02 7.21
CA ASN A 78 -4.96 -2.88 6.47
C ASN A 78 -3.45 -2.99 6.19
N LEU A 79 -2.74 -3.86 6.92
CA LEU A 79 -1.33 -4.11 6.70
C LEU A 79 -1.10 -5.21 5.65
N ILE A 80 -1.97 -6.22 5.62
CA ILE A 80 -1.94 -7.34 4.66
C ILE A 80 -2.45 -6.90 3.29
N GLU A 81 -3.56 -6.17 3.28
CA GLU A 81 -4.13 -5.52 2.11
C GLU A 81 -3.82 -4.02 2.22
N PRO A 82 -2.63 -3.56 1.79
CA PRO A 82 -2.50 -2.14 1.52
C PRO A 82 -3.59 -1.82 0.52
N SER A 83 -4.51 -0.94 0.89
CA SER A 83 -5.50 -0.41 -0.04
C SER A 83 -4.69 0.24 -1.16
N THR A 84 -4.47 -0.51 -2.22
CA THR A 84 -4.16 0.05 -3.51
C THR A 84 -5.42 0.84 -3.82
N GLU A 85 -5.47 2.09 -3.39
CA GLU A 85 -6.26 3.07 -4.11
C GLU A 85 -5.71 2.96 -5.53
N GLN A 86 -6.33 2.11 -6.35
CA GLN A 86 -6.07 2.06 -7.77
C GLN A 86 -6.42 3.47 -8.21
N ILE A 87 -5.40 4.30 -8.37
CA ILE A 87 -5.57 5.64 -8.87
C ILE A 87 -6.07 5.43 -10.30
N ASN A 88 -7.39 5.40 -10.44
CA ASN A 88 -8.08 5.15 -11.70
C ASN A 88 -8.03 6.45 -12.47
N ILE A 89 -6.84 6.74 -13.00
CA ILE A 89 -6.58 7.87 -13.88
C ILE A 89 -7.01 7.46 -15.29
N GLN A 90 -7.84 8.30 -15.89
CA GLN A 90 -8.28 8.17 -17.27
C GLN A 90 -7.67 9.29 -18.12
N GLU A 91 -7.62 9.05 -19.43
CA GLU A 91 -7.32 10.12 -20.38
C GLU A 91 -8.40 11.20 -20.25
N GLY A 92 -8.00 12.47 -20.25
CA GLY A 92 -8.91 13.60 -20.05
C GLY A 92 -9.03 14.07 -18.60
N ASP A 93 -8.65 13.26 -17.61
CA ASP A 93 -8.72 13.66 -16.20
C ASP A 93 -7.82 14.85 -15.89
N ILE A 94 -8.29 15.72 -15.00
CA ILE A 94 -7.46 16.76 -14.40
C ILE A 94 -6.89 16.19 -13.11
N VAL A 95 -5.57 16.22 -13.02
CA VAL A 95 -4.79 15.70 -11.91
C VAL A 95 -3.94 16.82 -11.29
N GLU A 96 -3.69 16.71 -9.99
CA GLU A 96 -2.69 17.48 -9.26
C GLU A 96 -1.44 16.62 -9.09
N ILE A 97 -0.27 17.18 -9.41
CA ILE A 97 1.00 16.47 -9.28
C ILE A 97 1.50 16.61 -7.83
N ILE A 98 1.84 15.49 -7.20
CA ILE A 98 2.36 15.45 -5.82
C ILE A 98 3.90 15.48 -5.80
N ALA A 99 4.53 15.08 -6.91
CA ALA A 99 5.99 15.00 -7.03
C ALA A 99 6.64 16.36 -7.35
N GLU A 100 7.78 16.61 -6.72
CA GLU A 100 8.69 17.70 -7.10
C GLU A 100 9.32 17.39 -8.48
N PRO A 101 9.53 18.39 -9.36
CA PRO A 101 9.48 19.83 -9.15
C PRO A 101 8.10 20.49 -9.39
N PHE A 102 7.10 19.75 -9.87
CA PHE A 102 5.79 20.28 -10.28
C PHE A 102 4.72 20.12 -9.20
N LYS A 103 5.13 20.13 -7.94
CA LYS A 103 4.25 19.79 -6.83
C LYS A 103 3.14 20.85 -6.70
N ARG A 104 1.90 20.38 -6.63
CA ARG A 104 0.64 21.16 -6.64
C ARG A 104 0.26 21.75 -7.99
N ASP A 105 1.04 21.53 -9.04
CA ASP A 105 0.65 21.95 -10.38
C ASP A 105 -0.50 21.06 -10.87
N LYS A 106 -1.43 21.68 -11.61
CA LYS A 106 -2.54 20.98 -12.25
C LYS A 106 -2.15 20.60 -13.67
N ALA A 107 -2.49 19.38 -14.06
CA ALA A 107 -2.23 18.86 -15.38
C ALA A 107 -3.43 18.11 -15.94
N LYS A 108 -3.60 18.15 -17.27
CA LYS A 108 -4.54 17.29 -17.98
C LYS A 108 -3.83 16.01 -18.41
N VAL A 109 -4.45 14.86 -18.18
CA VAL A 109 -3.91 13.56 -18.58
C VAL A 109 -4.15 13.36 -20.07
N MET A 110 -3.06 13.19 -20.82
CA MET A 110 -3.12 12.95 -22.26
C MET A 110 -3.18 11.47 -22.59
N ARG A 111 -2.39 10.65 -21.88
CA ARG A 111 -2.33 9.21 -22.10
C ARG A 111 -1.89 8.47 -20.84
N VAL A 112 -2.45 7.29 -20.59
CA VAL A 112 -2.05 6.44 -19.45
C VAL A 112 -1.45 5.13 -19.96
N ASP A 113 -0.21 4.83 -19.56
CA ASP A 113 0.44 3.54 -19.77
C ASP A 113 0.33 2.70 -18.48
N LYS A 114 -0.72 1.87 -18.43
CA LYS A 114 -0.98 0.98 -17.28
C LYS A 114 0.06 -0.13 -17.12
N GLN A 115 0.78 -0.49 -18.18
CA GLN A 115 1.82 -1.53 -18.10
C GLN A 115 3.08 -0.98 -17.42
N LYS A 116 3.41 0.29 -17.67
CA LYS A 116 4.57 0.96 -17.05
C LYS A 116 4.26 1.71 -15.78
N GLY A 117 2.99 1.97 -15.48
CA GLY A 117 2.59 2.76 -14.31
C GLY A 117 2.87 4.26 -14.48
N GLU A 118 2.84 4.75 -15.72
CA GLU A 118 3.18 6.12 -16.09
C GLU A 118 2.02 6.78 -16.83
N ALA A 119 1.84 8.08 -16.63
CA ALA A 119 0.90 8.90 -17.38
C ALA A 119 1.65 10.07 -18.02
N ILE A 120 1.28 10.38 -19.27
CA ILE A 120 1.73 11.58 -19.96
C ILE A 120 0.72 12.67 -19.65
N VAL A 121 1.18 13.75 -19.05
CA VAL A 121 0.33 14.87 -18.64
C VAL A 121 0.81 16.18 -19.26
N GLU A 122 -0.11 17.12 -19.40
CA GLU A 122 0.15 18.48 -19.89
C GLU A 122 -0.22 19.48 -18.79
N LEU A 123 0.73 20.32 -18.38
CA LEU A 123 0.54 21.31 -17.32
C LEU A 123 -0.43 22.40 -17.77
N LEU A 124 -1.48 22.66 -16.99
CA LEU A 124 -2.49 23.67 -17.30
C LEU A 124 -2.01 25.10 -17.07
N GLU A 125 -1.04 25.30 -16.18
CA GLU A 125 -0.50 26.63 -15.83
C GLU A 125 0.71 27.04 -16.70
N ALA A 126 1.16 26.17 -17.61
CA ALA A 126 2.30 26.45 -18.47
C ALA A 126 1.90 27.30 -19.69
N THR A 127 2.67 28.36 -19.97
CA THR A 127 2.49 29.21 -21.16
C THR A 127 2.67 28.44 -22.48
N VAL A 128 3.46 27.36 -22.44
CA VAL A 128 3.71 26.48 -23.58
C VAL A 128 3.39 25.05 -23.15
N PRO A 129 2.52 24.34 -23.88
CA PRO A 129 2.13 22.98 -23.53
C PRO A 129 3.28 22.01 -23.84
N ILE A 130 3.90 21.47 -22.79
CA ILE A 130 4.96 20.45 -22.91
C ILE A 130 4.48 19.15 -22.26
N PRO A 131 4.34 18.05 -23.03
CA PRO A 131 3.95 16.76 -22.47
C PRO A 131 5.07 16.22 -21.58
N THR A 132 4.73 15.91 -20.33
CA THR A 132 5.66 15.40 -19.31
C THR A 132 5.19 14.04 -18.80
N THR A 133 6.11 13.08 -18.72
CA THR A 133 5.81 11.74 -18.18
C THR A 133 5.97 11.72 -16.67
N ILE A 134 4.91 11.31 -15.96
CA ILE A 134 4.87 11.25 -14.49
C ILE A 134 4.34 9.88 -14.07
N LYS A 135 4.86 9.32 -12.96
CA LYS A 135 4.33 8.09 -12.37
C LYS A 135 2.92 8.30 -11.85
N ILE A 136 2.04 7.31 -12.05
CA ILE A 136 0.64 7.36 -11.61
C ILE A 136 0.52 7.61 -10.10
N ASP A 137 1.41 7.01 -9.30
CA ASP A 137 1.47 7.19 -7.83
C ASP A 137 1.71 8.64 -7.39
N ASN A 138 2.25 9.48 -8.27
CA ASN A 138 2.53 10.88 -8.00
C ASN A 138 1.43 11.81 -8.52
N LEU A 139 0.29 11.28 -8.93
CA LEU A 139 -0.84 12.02 -9.47
C LEU A 139 -2.06 11.82 -8.59
N LYS A 140 -2.75 12.91 -8.29
CA LYS A 140 -4.02 12.90 -7.56
C LYS A 140 -5.12 13.41 -8.48
N VAL A 141 -6.14 12.60 -8.76
CA VAL A 141 -7.29 13.04 -9.56
C VAL A 141 -8.07 14.11 -8.80
N ILE A 142 -8.21 15.30 -9.41
CA ILE A 142 -8.99 16.41 -8.84
C ILE A 142 -10.34 16.58 -9.55
N ARG A 143 -10.44 16.19 -10.83
CA ARG A 143 -11.68 16.25 -11.60
C ARG A 143 -11.67 15.19 -12.70
N ARG A 144 -12.78 14.48 -12.86
CA ARG A 144 -12.99 13.57 -14.00
C ARG A 144 -13.81 14.26 -15.08
N GLU A 145 -13.42 14.07 -16.34
CA GLU A 145 -14.13 14.62 -17.50
C GLU A 145 -15.59 14.10 -17.58
N SER A 146 -15.86 12.91 -17.05
CA SER A 146 -17.20 12.32 -17.01
C SER A 146 -18.20 13.07 -16.10
N GLU A 147 -17.75 13.78 -15.07
CA GLU A 147 -18.65 14.51 -14.16
C GLU A 147 -19.16 15.84 -14.74
N GLU A 148 -18.47 16.41 -15.75
CA GLU A 148 -18.95 17.60 -16.48
C GLU A 148 -20.14 17.26 -17.36
N SER A 149 -20.08 16.12 -18.05
CA SER A 149 -21.15 15.70 -18.97
C SER A 149 -22.50 15.43 -18.30
N VAL A 150 -22.53 15.24 -16.98
CA VAL A 150 -23.77 15.08 -16.20
C VAL A 150 -24.35 16.43 -15.81
N LYS A 151 -23.49 17.40 -15.42
CA LYS A 151 -23.93 18.74 -15.02
C LYS A 151 -24.43 19.59 -16.18
N ASP A 152 -23.83 19.49 -17.36
CA ASP A 152 -24.28 20.27 -18.52
C ASP A 152 -25.64 19.79 -19.05
N LYS A 153 -25.95 18.49 -18.92
CA LYS A 153 -27.26 17.92 -19.30
C LYS A 153 -28.39 18.35 -18.39
N GLU A 154 -28.16 18.41 -17.07
CA GLU A 154 -29.19 18.87 -16.11
C GLU A 154 -29.55 20.35 -16.32
N VAL A 155 -28.62 21.18 -16.82
CA VAL A 155 -28.89 22.61 -17.05
C VAL A 155 -29.63 22.85 -18.36
N GLU A 156 -29.38 22.06 -19.41
CA GLU A 156 -30.15 22.14 -20.67
C GLU A 156 -31.61 21.69 -20.49
N ASP A 157 -31.86 20.65 -19.68
CA ASP A 157 -33.23 20.18 -19.40
C ASP A 157 -34.08 21.19 -18.61
N ILE A 158 -33.47 22.06 -17.80
CA ILE A 158 -34.19 23.08 -17.00
C ILE A 158 -34.53 24.35 -17.81
N LEU A 159 -33.79 24.64 -18.89
CA LEU A 159 -33.97 25.85 -19.71
C LEU A 159 -34.98 25.66 -20.86
N GLN A 160 -35.53 24.45 -21.04
CA GLN A 160 -36.52 24.13 -22.08
C GLN A 160 -37.97 23.97 -21.57
N ASP A 161 -38.23 24.20 -20.27
CA ASP A 161 -39.58 24.25 -19.67
C ASP A 161 -40.02 25.70 -19.34
#